data_AF-A0A1Q7Q6B6-F1
#
_entry.id   AF-A0A1Q7Q6B6-F1
#
_cell.length_a   1.000
_cell.length_b   1.000
_cell.length_c   1.000
_cell.angle_alpha   90.00
_cell.angle_beta   90.00
_cell.angle_gamma   90.00
#
_symmetry.space_group_name_H-M   'P 1'
#
loop_
_entity.id
_entity.type
_entity.pdbx_description
1 polymer ?
#
loop_
_entity_poly.entity_id
_entity_poly.type
_entity_poly.pdbx_seq_one_letter_code
_entity_poly.pdbx_strand_id
1 'polypeptide(L)'
;MKLPIRSLVIASAVAFGGPGRAHAHFKLDAPASWANQDSLGTPLKSAPCGQSDPGNPAVATNAVTGLMTGSTVTITVTETVFHPGHYRVALAADQNSLPADPTAHPDMNSACGTADIMTTPVLPVLADNMLAHTTPFSGPQSFQVTLPAGMTCANCTLQVIEFMSNHPLNVPGGCFYHHCANVAISATGADASTGGGGANGGCSSGSGANEIGIGCAMLGWLLARRRRSR
;
A
#
# COMPACT_ATOMS: atom_id res chain seq x y z
N MET A 1 -67.64 -33.19 32.92
CA MET A 1 -67.03 -31.93 32.46
C MET A 1 -65.56 -31.96 32.82
N LYS A 2 -64.67 -32.34 31.89
CA LYS A 2 -63.22 -32.43 32.10
C LYS A 2 -62.54 -31.58 31.02
N LEU A 3 -61.93 -30.46 31.42
CA LEU A 3 -61.18 -29.57 30.53
C LEU A 3 -59.75 -30.10 30.38
N PRO A 4 -59.21 -30.30 29.17
CA PRO A 4 -57.81 -30.64 28.99
C PRO A 4 -56.95 -29.36 29.03
N ILE A 5 -56.08 -29.26 30.03
CA ILE A 5 -55.05 -28.22 30.13
C ILE A 5 -54.02 -28.48 29.03
N ARG A 6 -53.94 -27.56 28.07
CA ARG A 6 -52.91 -27.55 27.03
C ARG A 6 -51.70 -26.77 27.54
N SER A 7 -50.66 -27.49 27.96
CA SER A 7 -49.37 -26.88 28.29
C SER A 7 -48.71 -26.36 27.01
N LEU A 8 -48.58 -25.04 26.92
CA LEU A 8 -47.82 -24.36 25.87
C LEU A 8 -46.37 -24.22 26.35
N VAL A 9 -45.46 -25.03 25.80
CA VAL A 9 -44.01 -24.89 26.03
C VAL A 9 -43.51 -23.81 25.08
N ILE A 10 -43.18 -22.63 25.60
CA ILE A 10 -42.52 -21.56 24.84
C ILE A 10 -41.02 -21.85 24.87
N ALA A 11 -40.48 -22.36 23.77
CA ALA A 11 -39.04 -22.49 23.57
C ALA A 11 -38.46 -21.13 23.21
N SER A 12 -37.83 -20.45 24.17
CA SER A 12 -37.03 -19.25 23.91
C SER A 12 -35.73 -19.64 23.21
N ALA A 13 -35.66 -19.41 21.90
CA ALA A 13 -34.43 -19.51 21.14
C ALA A 13 -33.55 -18.28 21.45
N VAL A 14 -32.60 -18.42 22.37
CA VAL A 14 -31.53 -17.44 22.56
C VAL A 14 -30.55 -17.61 21.40
N ALA A 15 -30.63 -16.74 20.40
CA ALA A 15 -29.64 -16.65 19.34
C ALA A 15 -28.34 -16.07 19.92
N PHE A 16 -27.37 -16.94 20.23
CA PHE A 16 -26.00 -16.51 20.51
C PHE A 16 -25.37 -16.00 19.21
N GLY A 17 -25.38 -14.67 19.02
CA GLY A 17 -24.51 -14.02 18.05
C GLY A 17 -23.07 -14.13 18.53
N GLY A 18 -22.31 -15.08 17.96
CA GLY A 18 -20.87 -15.15 18.21
C GLY A 18 -20.17 -13.87 17.73
N PRO A 19 -18.97 -13.53 18.27
CA PRO A 19 -18.20 -12.41 17.78
C PRO A 19 -17.94 -12.62 16.28
N GLY A 20 -18.43 -11.69 15.46
CA GLY A 20 -18.08 -11.66 14.05
C GLY A 20 -16.56 -11.66 13.94
N ARG A 21 -16.02 -12.40 12.96
CA ARG A 21 -14.62 -12.26 12.57
C ARG A 21 -14.45 -10.82 12.08
N ALA A 22 -14.12 -9.92 12.99
CA ALA A 22 -13.68 -8.59 12.64
C ALA A 22 -12.32 -8.81 11.99
N HIS A 23 -12.31 -8.71 10.67
CA HIS A 23 -11.08 -8.74 9.89
C HIS A 23 -10.75 -7.28 9.65
N ALA A 24 -9.79 -6.68 10.37
CA ALA A 24 -9.29 -5.38 9.91
C ALA A 24 -8.77 -5.55 8.49
N HIS A 25 -8.77 -4.48 7.73
CA HIS A 25 -8.23 -4.49 6.41
C HIS A 25 -7.92 -3.05 6.07
N PHE A 26 -6.78 -2.82 5.46
CA PHE A 26 -6.46 -1.52 4.89
C PHE A 26 -5.86 -1.68 3.50
N LYS A 27 -5.99 -0.63 2.72
CA LYS A 27 -5.32 -0.45 1.44
C LYS A 27 -4.20 0.55 1.60
N LEU A 28 -3.07 0.27 0.95
CA LEU A 28 -2.04 1.27 0.71
C LEU A 28 -2.35 2.00 -0.61
N ASP A 29 -2.77 3.26 -0.51
CA ASP A 29 -3.12 4.08 -1.66
C ASP A 29 -1.93 4.89 -2.18
N ALA A 30 -1.05 5.37 -1.28
CA ALA A 30 0.20 6.03 -1.63
C ALA A 30 1.31 5.72 -0.61
N PRO A 31 2.55 5.41 -1.07
CA PRO A 31 2.94 5.10 -2.44
C PRO A 31 2.18 3.90 -3.02
N ALA A 32 2.16 3.75 -4.35
CA ALA A 32 1.37 2.68 -4.98
C ALA A 32 1.83 1.29 -4.49
N SER A 33 0.87 0.45 -4.10
CA SER A 33 1.17 -0.90 -3.59
C SER A 33 1.89 -1.77 -4.64
N TRP A 34 2.79 -2.61 -4.16
CA TRP A 34 3.57 -3.56 -4.96
C TRP A 34 2.69 -4.66 -5.60
N ALA A 35 1.54 -4.95 -5.00
CA ALA A 35 0.59 -5.97 -5.42
C ALA A 35 -0.80 -5.38 -5.67
N ASN A 36 -1.55 -6.00 -6.58
CA ASN A 36 -2.96 -5.68 -6.79
C ASN A 36 -3.73 -5.91 -5.49
N GLN A 37 -4.54 -4.92 -5.13
CA GLN A 37 -5.38 -4.93 -3.94
C GLN A 37 -6.85 -5.08 -4.35
N ASP A 38 -7.58 -5.97 -3.68
CA ASP A 38 -9.04 -6.02 -3.81
C ASP A 38 -9.74 -4.87 -3.05
N SER A 39 -11.07 -4.94 -2.92
CA SER A 39 -11.85 -3.92 -2.21
C SER A 39 -11.52 -3.82 -0.71
N LEU A 40 -10.90 -4.84 -0.13
CA LEU A 40 -10.48 -4.86 1.27
C LEU A 40 -9.00 -4.49 1.39
N GLY A 41 -8.17 -4.78 0.39
CA GLY A 41 -6.71 -4.63 0.46
C GLY A 41 -5.97 -5.96 0.43
N THR A 42 -6.64 -7.07 0.11
CA THR A 42 -5.99 -8.37 -0.02
C THR A 42 -5.09 -8.39 -1.25
N PRO A 43 -3.88 -9.00 -1.18
CA PRO A 43 -3.31 -9.71 -0.02
C PRO A 43 -2.56 -8.80 0.95
N LEU A 44 -2.61 -9.13 2.24
CA LEU A 44 -2.08 -8.29 3.32
C LEU A 44 -1.72 -9.04 4.62
N LYS A 45 -1.99 -10.34 4.74
CA LYS A 45 -1.87 -11.04 6.04
C LYS A 45 -0.43 -11.46 6.32
N SER A 46 0.22 -12.12 5.38
CA SER A 46 1.55 -12.68 5.54
C SER A 46 2.61 -11.61 5.59
N ALA A 47 3.48 -11.69 6.60
CA ALA A 47 4.66 -10.85 6.64
C ALA A 47 5.63 -11.22 5.51
N PRO A 48 6.39 -10.25 4.96
CA PRO A 48 6.35 -8.84 5.34
C PRO A 48 5.45 -7.97 4.44
N CYS A 49 4.85 -8.51 3.37
CA CYS A 49 4.17 -7.71 2.33
C CYS A 49 2.86 -8.32 1.79
N GLY A 50 2.28 -9.32 2.44
CA GLY A 50 1.12 -10.07 1.96
C GLY A 50 1.45 -11.13 0.89
N GLN A 51 2.73 -11.35 0.57
CA GLN A 51 3.17 -12.12 -0.58
C GLN A 51 2.84 -13.62 -0.52
N SER A 52 2.48 -14.15 0.64
CA SER A 52 2.22 -15.58 0.89
C SER A 52 0.87 -15.81 1.57
N ASP A 53 -0.13 -14.97 1.29
CA ASP A 53 -1.48 -15.16 1.82
C ASP A 53 -2.13 -16.44 1.28
N PRO A 54 -2.54 -17.38 2.15
CA PRO A 54 -3.18 -18.60 1.70
C PRO A 54 -4.44 -18.31 0.89
N GLY A 55 -4.49 -18.85 -0.33
CA GLY A 55 -5.62 -18.67 -1.26
C GLY A 55 -5.70 -17.30 -1.93
N ASN A 56 -4.79 -16.38 -1.62
CA ASN A 56 -4.77 -15.02 -2.17
C ASN A 56 -3.38 -14.70 -2.73
N PRO A 57 -2.99 -15.30 -3.88
CA PRO A 57 -1.67 -15.08 -4.45
C PRO A 57 -1.49 -13.60 -4.83
N ALA A 58 -0.36 -13.02 -4.42
CA ALA A 58 -0.01 -11.66 -4.80
C ALA A 58 0.26 -11.56 -6.30
N VAL A 59 -0.39 -10.58 -6.95
CA VAL A 59 -0.15 -10.24 -8.36
C VAL A 59 0.57 -8.91 -8.39
N ALA A 60 1.84 -8.91 -8.81
CA ALA A 60 2.66 -7.71 -8.83
C ALA A 60 2.09 -6.64 -9.78
N THR A 61 2.03 -5.39 -9.32
CA THR A 61 1.66 -4.23 -10.13
C THR A 61 2.81 -3.75 -11.01
N ASN A 62 4.05 -4.06 -10.61
CA ASN A 62 5.29 -3.48 -11.12
C ASN A 62 5.36 -1.94 -10.99
N ALA A 63 4.48 -1.34 -10.17
CA ALA A 63 4.55 0.07 -9.86
C ALA A 63 5.82 0.37 -9.06
N VAL A 64 6.53 1.43 -9.44
CA VAL A 64 7.69 1.96 -8.73
C VAL A 64 7.48 3.45 -8.51
N THR A 65 7.45 3.88 -7.25
CA THR A 65 7.28 5.30 -6.91
C THR A 65 8.65 5.98 -6.81
N GLY A 66 8.87 7.00 -7.63
CA GLY A 66 10.07 7.84 -7.56
C GLY A 66 10.04 8.79 -6.36
N LEU A 67 11.10 8.80 -5.56
CA LEU A 67 11.24 9.60 -4.34
C LEU A 67 12.60 10.31 -4.31
N MET A 68 12.66 11.41 -3.55
CA MET A 68 13.90 12.17 -3.34
C MET A 68 14.57 11.75 -2.03
N THR A 69 15.88 11.56 -2.06
CA THR A 69 16.67 11.38 -0.83
C THR A 69 16.46 12.56 0.13
N GLY A 70 16.35 12.31 1.43
CA GLY A 70 16.08 13.34 2.44
C GLY A 70 14.68 13.98 2.39
N SER A 71 13.82 13.60 1.43
CA SER A 71 12.49 14.21 1.30
C SER A 71 11.48 13.63 2.29
N THR A 72 10.39 14.36 2.46
CA THR A 72 9.22 13.87 3.20
C THR A 72 8.24 13.24 2.23
N VAL A 73 7.86 12.00 2.50
CA VAL A 73 6.96 11.17 1.71
C VAL A 73 5.61 11.13 2.38
N THR A 74 4.55 11.31 1.60
CA THR A 74 3.18 11.10 2.07
C THR A 74 2.81 9.64 1.95
N ILE A 75 2.44 9.04 3.09
CA ILE A 75 1.81 7.73 3.15
C ILE A 75 0.31 7.96 3.25
N THR A 76 -0.47 7.32 2.39
CA THR A 76 -1.94 7.35 2.40
C THR A 76 -2.47 5.94 2.50
N VAL A 77 -3.33 5.73 3.49
CA VAL A 77 -4.01 4.46 3.74
C VAL A 77 -5.52 4.65 3.74
N THR A 78 -6.24 3.64 3.26
CA THR A 78 -7.69 3.52 3.45
C THR A 78 -7.96 2.30 4.30
N GLU A 79 -8.35 2.51 5.55
CA GLU A 79 -8.84 1.44 6.42
C GLU A 79 -10.25 1.05 5.95
N THR A 80 -10.39 -0.17 5.42
CA THR A 80 -11.65 -0.68 4.86
C THR A 80 -12.49 -1.40 5.91
N VAL A 81 -11.84 -1.93 6.96
CA VAL A 81 -12.50 -2.45 8.16
C VAL A 81 -11.74 -1.97 9.40
N PHE A 82 -12.44 -1.21 10.24
CA PHE A 82 -11.85 -0.52 11.38
C PHE A 82 -11.38 -1.46 12.50
N HIS A 83 -10.16 -1.24 12.99
CA HIS A 83 -9.69 -1.72 14.30
C HIS A 83 -8.90 -0.64 15.06
N PRO A 84 -9.04 -0.56 16.39
CA PRO A 84 -8.19 0.32 17.19
C PRO A 84 -6.73 -0.10 17.01
N GLY A 85 -5.82 0.83 16.73
CA GLY A 85 -4.50 0.46 16.26
C GLY A 85 -3.59 1.63 15.93
N HIS A 86 -2.49 1.33 15.24
CA HIS A 86 -1.55 2.30 14.69
C HIS A 86 -0.75 1.69 13.53
N TYR A 87 -0.05 2.55 12.80
CA TYR A 87 0.76 2.16 11.64
C TYR A 87 2.26 2.38 11.89
N ARG A 88 3.07 1.53 11.26
CA ARG A 88 4.53 1.65 11.21
C ARG A 88 5.01 1.62 9.78
N VAL A 89 6.07 2.39 9.50
CA VAL A 89 6.73 2.43 8.19
C VAL A 89 8.19 2.01 8.32
N ALA A 90 8.61 1.08 7.48
CA ALA A 90 10.00 0.65 7.36
C ALA A 90 10.48 0.74 5.90
N LEU A 91 11.80 0.86 5.71
CA LEU A 91 12.43 0.92 4.40
C LEU A 91 13.65 0.00 4.38
N ALA A 92 13.69 -0.89 3.39
CA ALA A 92 14.76 -1.86 3.23
C ALA A 92 15.10 -2.11 1.76
N ALA A 93 16.26 -2.72 1.50
CA ALA A 93 16.75 -2.99 0.14
C ALA A 93 15.79 -3.90 -0.66
N ASP A 94 15.13 -4.83 0.01
CA ASP A 94 14.13 -5.74 -0.55
C ASP A 94 13.16 -6.20 0.55
N GLN A 95 12.14 -6.98 0.19
CA GLN A 95 11.16 -7.50 1.15
C GLN A 95 11.80 -8.38 2.24
N ASN A 96 12.85 -9.14 1.93
CA ASN A 96 13.49 -10.05 2.89
C ASN A 96 14.38 -9.32 3.90
N SER A 97 14.75 -8.08 3.58
CA SER A 97 15.57 -7.21 4.41
C SER A 97 14.75 -6.32 5.35
N LEU A 98 13.41 -6.43 5.31
CA LEU A 98 12.51 -5.72 6.23
C LEU A 98 12.67 -6.24 7.67
N PRO A 99 12.43 -5.39 8.68
CA PRO A 99 12.43 -5.84 10.06
C PRO A 99 11.28 -6.83 10.31
N ALA A 100 11.43 -7.68 11.33
CA ALA A 100 10.31 -8.44 11.84
C ALA A 100 9.23 -7.50 12.42
N ASP A 101 7.99 -7.99 12.47
CA ASP A 101 6.90 -7.28 13.14
C ASP A 101 7.29 -6.99 14.60
N PRO A 102 6.87 -5.84 15.15
CA PRO A 102 7.05 -5.60 16.58
C PRO A 102 6.35 -6.68 17.41
N THR A 103 6.91 -6.96 18.58
CA THR A 103 6.29 -7.90 19.53
C THR A 103 4.91 -7.38 19.91
N ALA A 104 3.87 -8.18 19.64
CA ALA A 104 2.54 -7.94 20.18
C ALA A 104 2.38 -8.65 21.53
N HIS A 105 1.67 -8.00 22.45
CA HIS A 105 1.39 -8.49 23.78
C HIS A 105 -0.12 -8.67 23.96
N PRO A 106 -0.58 -9.81 24.48
CA PRO A 106 -1.99 -10.04 24.76
C PRO A 106 -2.47 -9.19 25.95
N ASP A 107 -3.77 -8.97 26.04
CA ASP A 107 -4.42 -8.43 27.22
C ASP A 107 -5.53 -9.39 27.72
N MET A 108 -6.40 -8.91 28.62
CA MET A 108 -7.51 -9.72 29.15
C MET A 108 -8.58 -10.05 28.11
N ASN A 109 -8.65 -9.32 27.00
CA ASN A 109 -9.73 -9.35 26.02
C ASN A 109 -9.30 -9.96 24.68
N SER A 110 -8.02 -9.86 24.31
CA SER A 110 -7.54 -10.33 23.00
C SER A 110 -6.09 -10.83 23.01
N ALA A 111 -5.75 -11.61 21.99
CA ALA A 111 -4.36 -12.01 21.71
C ALA A 111 -3.49 -10.81 21.27
N CYS A 112 -4.12 -9.76 20.74
CA CYS A 112 -3.48 -8.53 20.31
C CYS A 112 -4.01 -7.38 21.18
N GLY A 113 -3.37 -7.14 22.33
CA GLY A 113 -3.71 -6.04 23.24
C GLY A 113 -2.91 -4.79 22.91
N THR A 114 -1.58 -4.90 22.95
CA THR A 114 -0.63 -3.83 22.59
C THR A 114 0.49 -4.35 21.69
N ALA A 115 1.27 -3.47 21.08
CA ALA A 115 2.52 -3.82 20.41
C ALA A 115 3.66 -2.90 20.86
N ASP A 116 4.88 -3.41 20.80
CA ASP A 116 6.08 -2.61 21.07
C ASP A 116 6.19 -1.44 20.10
N ILE A 117 6.26 -0.23 20.64
CA ILE A 117 6.42 1.02 19.87
C ILE A 117 7.86 1.52 19.99
N MET A 118 8.48 1.79 18.84
CA MET A 118 9.76 2.45 18.71
C MET A 118 9.56 3.98 18.77
N THR A 119 9.58 4.53 19.98
CA THR A 119 9.34 5.97 20.23
C THR A 119 10.37 6.90 19.58
N THR A 120 11.59 6.38 19.32
CA THR A 120 12.61 7.04 18.50
C THR A 120 12.98 6.09 17.36
N PRO A 121 12.34 6.23 16.18
CA PRO A 121 12.62 5.38 15.03
C PRO A 121 14.10 5.35 14.66
N VAL A 122 14.63 4.15 14.46
CA VAL A 122 15.96 3.90 13.92
C VAL A 122 15.84 2.95 12.73
N LEU A 123 16.72 3.12 11.75
CA LEU A 123 16.69 2.29 10.54
C LEU A 123 16.74 0.80 10.89
N PRO A 124 15.94 -0.04 10.19
CA PRO A 124 15.16 0.27 8.98
C PRO A 124 13.78 0.91 9.22
N VAL A 125 13.36 1.17 10.47
CA VAL A 125 12.09 1.83 10.78
C VAL A 125 12.21 3.35 10.57
N LEU A 126 11.32 3.91 9.76
CA LEU A 126 11.26 5.34 9.45
C LEU A 126 10.31 6.11 10.36
N ALA A 127 9.18 5.50 10.69
CA ALA A 127 8.15 6.07 11.54
C ALA A 127 7.36 4.96 12.22
N ASP A 128 6.87 5.22 13.42
CA ASP A 128 6.12 4.27 14.21
C ASP A 128 5.04 4.96 15.03
N ASN A 129 4.02 4.21 15.44
CA ASN A 129 2.84 4.73 16.13
C ASN A 129 2.11 5.86 15.35
N MET A 130 2.12 5.77 14.02
CA MET A 130 1.45 6.73 13.14
C MET A 130 -0.05 6.46 13.10
N LEU A 131 -0.85 7.53 13.00
CA LEU A 131 -2.32 7.45 12.99
C LEU A 131 -2.89 6.56 14.12
N ALA A 132 -2.33 6.66 15.33
CA ALA A 132 -2.87 5.92 16.47
C ALA A 132 -4.33 6.32 16.72
N HIS A 133 -5.24 5.34 16.74
CA HIS A 133 -6.68 5.61 16.77
C HIS A 133 -7.46 4.51 17.50
N THR A 134 -8.59 4.91 18.10
CA THR A 134 -9.54 4.00 18.79
C THR A 134 -10.95 4.14 18.26
N THR A 135 -11.14 4.90 17.19
CA THR A 135 -12.41 5.12 16.49
C THR A 135 -12.18 5.08 14.98
N PRO A 136 -13.16 4.65 14.17
CA PRO A 136 -13.01 4.57 12.71
C PRO A 136 -12.62 5.91 12.08
N PHE A 137 -11.80 5.85 11.03
CA PHE A 137 -11.60 7.00 10.15
C PHE A 137 -12.84 7.29 9.29
N SER A 138 -13.05 8.57 8.97
CA SER A 138 -14.15 8.99 8.08
C SER A 138 -13.82 8.83 6.59
N GLY A 139 -12.64 8.32 6.26
CA GLY A 139 -12.10 8.20 4.90
C GLY A 139 -10.59 7.97 4.90
N PRO A 140 -9.94 8.03 3.72
CA PRO A 140 -8.50 7.85 3.61
C PRO A 140 -7.75 8.81 4.53
N GLN A 141 -6.71 8.30 5.18
CA GLN A 141 -5.85 9.07 6.08
C GLN A 141 -4.45 9.16 5.50
N SER A 142 -3.79 10.30 5.73
CA SER A 142 -2.42 10.52 5.31
C SER A 142 -1.53 10.94 6.48
N PHE A 143 -0.28 10.51 6.43
CA PHE A 143 0.77 10.97 7.34
C PHE A 143 2.10 11.09 6.60
N GLN A 144 3.01 11.86 7.18
CA GLN A 144 4.30 12.17 6.57
C GLN A 144 5.41 11.33 7.21
N VAL A 145 6.32 10.80 6.39
CA VAL A 145 7.56 10.13 6.83
C VAL A 145 8.77 10.73 6.14
N THR A 146 9.88 10.92 6.84
CA THR A 146 11.10 11.51 6.25
C THR A 146 12.07 10.40 5.85
N LEU A 147 12.54 10.45 4.60
CA LEU A 147 13.58 9.55 4.12
C LEU A 147 14.96 9.98 4.66
N PRO A 148 15.87 9.04 4.96
CA PRO A 148 17.23 9.39 5.34
C PRO A 148 17.94 10.19 4.25
N ALA A 149 18.62 11.26 4.63
CA ALA A 149 19.44 12.03 3.71
C ALA A 149 20.62 11.19 3.19
N GLY A 150 20.91 11.29 1.89
CA GLY A 150 22.01 10.57 1.23
C GLY A 150 21.71 9.10 0.90
N MET A 151 20.56 8.55 1.33
CA MET A 151 20.14 7.21 0.91
C MET A 151 19.63 7.22 -0.53
N THR A 152 20.08 6.27 -1.34
CA THR A 152 19.63 6.06 -2.72
C THR A 152 19.39 4.57 -3.00
N CYS A 153 18.38 4.26 -3.80
CA CYS A 153 18.07 2.89 -4.23
C CYS A 153 17.41 2.94 -5.62
N ALA A 154 17.68 1.97 -6.49
CA ALA A 154 16.98 1.87 -7.78
C ALA A 154 15.63 1.15 -7.66
N ASN A 155 15.52 0.23 -6.69
CA ASN A 155 14.33 -0.49 -6.34
C ASN A 155 14.49 -0.97 -4.91
N CYS A 156 13.77 -0.35 -3.98
CA CYS A 156 13.73 -0.75 -2.58
C CYS A 156 12.29 -0.84 -2.09
N THR A 157 12.09 -1.52 -0.97
CA THR A 157 10.77 -1.81 -0.41
C THR A 157 10.46 -0.85 0.72
N LEU A 158 9.39 -0.08 0.58
CA LEU A 158 8.77 0.66 1.68
C LEU A 158 7.60 -0.16 2.21
N GLN A 159 7.68 -0.61 3.46
CA GLN A 159 6.64 -1.37 4.15
C GLN A 159 5.77 -0.42 4.97
N VAL A 160 4.47 -0.66 4.94
CA VAL A 160 3.49 -0.08 5.87
C VAL A 160 2.78 -1.24 6.55
N ILE A 161 2.89 -1.32 7.87
CA ILE A 161 2.12 -2.31 8.65
C ILE A 161 1.11 -1.61 9.54
N GLU A 162 0.01 -2.29 9.80
CA GLU A 162 -1.02 -1.89 10.77
C GLU A 162 -1.02 -2.88 11.93
N PHE A 163 -0.81 -2.38 13.16
CA PHE A 163 -1.12 -3.13 14.36
C PHE A 163 -2.60 -2.98 14.70
N MET A 164 -3.27 -4.09 14.98
CA MET A 164 -4.67 -4.09 15.42
C MET A 164 -4.78 -4.56 16.88
N SER A 165 -5.14 -3.65 17.77
CA SER A 165 -5.55 -4.00 19.13
C SER A 165 -6.98 -4.55 19.15
N ASN A 166 -7.36 -5.21 20.24
CA ASN A 166 -8.65 -5.88 20.40
C ASN A 166 -8.99 -6.81 19.21
N HIS A 167 -7.96 -7.46 18.64
CA HIS A 167 -8.07 -8.32 17.47
C HIS A 167 -7.61 -9.75 17.82
N PRO A 168 -8.24 -10.82 17.27
CA PRO A 168 -7.71 -12.18 17.34
C PRO A 168 -6.40 -12.33 16.55
N LEU A 169 -5.80 -13.52 16.45
CA LEU A 169 -4.66 -13.69 15.53
C LEU A 169 -5.16 -13.83 14.08
N ASN A 170 -4.60 -13.02 13.19
CA ASN A 170 -4.62 -13.24 11.75
C ASN A 170 -3.73 -14.42 11.38
N VAL A 171 -4.18 -15.21 10.42
CA VAL A 171 -3.39 -16.32 9.88
C VAL A 171 -2.95 -15.95 8.46
N PRO A 172 -1.65 -15.88 8.15
CA PRO A 172 -0.49 -16.08 9.06
C PRO A 172 0.01 -14.80 9.77
N GLY A 173 -0.66 -13.65 9.61
CA GLY A 173 -0.16 -12.32 10.02
C GLY A 173 -0.09 -11.96 11.50
N GLY A 174 -0.48 -12.83 12.41
CA GLY A 174 -0.50 -12.52 13.84
C GLY A 174 -1.38 -11.31 14.14
N CYS A 175 -0.80 -10.25 14.74
CA CYS A 175 -1.51 -9.03 15.09
C CYS A 175 -1.40 -7.91 14.05
N PHE A 176 -0.86 -8.21 12.86
CA PHE A 176 -0.50 -7.23 11.87
C PHE A 176 -1.09 -7.51 10.50
N TYR A 177 -1.28 -6.43 9.75
CA TYR A 177 -1.44 -6.47 8.30
C TYR A 177 -0.31 -5.70 7.62
N HIS A 178 -0.04 -6.09 6.39
CA HIS A 178 1.21 -5.81 5.69
C HIS A 178 0.94 -5.33 4.27
N HIS A 179 1.38 -4.11 3.99
CA HIS A 179 1.49 -3.61 2.62
C HIS A 179 2.91 -3.17 2.35
N CYS A 180 3.30 -3.25 1.08
CA CYS A 180 4.57 -2.76 0.60
C CYS A 180 4.38 -1.93 -0.66
N ALA A 181 5.30 -1.02 -0.91
CA ALA A 181 5.45 -0.33 -2.17
C ALA A 181 6.88 -0.47 -2.67
N ASN A 182 7.05 -0.63 -3.99
CA ASN A 182 8.37 -0.50 -4.59
C ASN A 182 8.66 0.98 -4.81
N VAL A 183 9.83 1.43 -4.39
CA VAL A 183 10.26 2.83 -4.53
C VAL A 183 11.65 2.91 -5.13
N ALA A 184 11.90 4.01 -5.84
CA ALA A 184 13.24 4.37 -6.33
C ALA A 184 13.62 5.71 -5.69
N ILE A 185 14.76 5.74 -4.99
CA ILE A 185 15.23 6.92 -4.26
C ILE A 185 16.50 7.45 -4.92
N SER A 186 16.46 8.70 -5.38
CA SER A 186 17.57 9.36 -6.07
C SER A 186 17.78 10.80 -5.58
N ALA A 187 18.92 11.39 -5.93
CA ALA A 187 19.26 12.78 -5.57
C ALA A 187 18.37 13.81 -6.28
N THR A 188 18.05 13.53 -7.54
CA THR A 188 16.99 14.20 -8.31
C THR A 188 15.79 13.27 -8.26
N GLY A 189 14.68 13.65 -7.65
CA GLY A 189 13.51 12.78 -7.59
C GLY A 189 13.19 12.26 -8.97
N ALA A 190 13.03 10.95 -9.13
CA ALA A 190 12.54 10.46 -10.40
C ALA A 190 11.14 11.04 -10.58
N ASP A 191 10.98 11.92 -11.58
CA ASP A 191 9.69 12.43 -12.00
C ASP A 191 8.70 11.26 -12.07
N ALA A 192 7.51 11.43 -11.49
CA ALA A 192 6.45 10.44 -11.50
C ALA A 192 6.03 10.13 -12.94
N SER A 193 6.78 9.26 -13.61
CA SER A 193 6.59 8.83 -14.98
C SER A 193 5.83 7.52 -14.96
N THR A 194 4.54 7.62 -15.25
CA THR A 194 3.72 6.53 -15.79
C THR A 194 4.52 5.77 -16.86
N GLY A 195 4.80 4.49 -16.58
CA GLY A 195 5.42 3.61 -17.55
C GLY A 195 4.57 3.44 -18.81
N GLY A 196 5.22 3.43 -19.98
CA GLY A 196 4.64 2.91 -21.21
C GLY A 196 5.31 3.35 -22.51
N GLY A 197 6.10 2.45 -23.11
CA GLY A 197 6.21 2.34 -24.58
C GLY A 197 7.53 2.81 -25.20
N GLY A 198 8.42 1.86 -25.48
CA GLY A 198 9.70 2.10 -26.14
C GLY A 198 9.57 2.62 -27.58
N ALA A 199 10.49 3.51 -27.95
CA ALA A 199 10.82 3.82 -29.33
C ALA A 199 12.28 3.45 -29.57
N ASN A 200 12.50 2.28 -30.17
CA ASN A 200 13.76 1.99 -30.87
C ASN A 200 13.72 2.77 -32.19
N GLY A 201 14.59 3.77 -32.29
CA GLY A 201 14.82 4.54 -33.51
C GLY A 201 16.15 5.27 -33.38
N GLY A 202 17.23 4.52 -33.48
CA GLY A 202 18.57 5.09 -33.59
C GLY A 202 18.75 5.85 -34.91
N CYS A 203 19.61 6.86 -34.91
CA CYS A 203 20.84 6.91 -35.70
C CYS A 203 21.59 8.21 -35.45
N SER A 204 22.90 8.10 -35.60
CA SER A 204 23.95 8.87 -34.96
C SER A 204 24.40 10.13 -35.73
N SER A 205 25.28 10.86 -35.03
CA SER A 205 26.48 11.54 -35.55
C SER A 205 26.33 13.02 -35.94
N GLY A 206 27.27 13.80 -35.41
CA GLY A 206 27.94 14.81 -36.22
C GLY A 206 28.11 16.17 -35.57
N SER A 207 29.34 16.40 -35.10
CA SER A 207 30.03 17.67 -34.91
C SER A 207 29.55 18.86 -35.75
N GLY A 208 29.77 20.06 -35.22
CA GLY A 208 30.23 21.18 -36.05
C GLY A 208 29.51 22.49 -35.81
N ALA A 209 30.32 23.51 -35.58
CA ALA A 209 29.97 24.88 -35.27
C ALA A 209 29.24 25.64 -36.40
N ASN A 210 28.63 26.76 -35.99
CA ASN A 210 28.36 27.98 -36.77
C ASN A 210 27.63 27.83 -38.11
N GLU A 211 26.38 28.30 -38.17
CA GLU A 211 26.13 29.54 -38.92
C GLU A 211 24.75 30.16 -38.64
N ILE A 212 24.74 31.48 -38.87
CA ILE A 212 23.67 32.45 -38.72
C ILE A 212 23.06 32.59 -40.12
N GLY A 213 21.74 32.49 -40.29
CA GLY A 213 21.18 32.78 -41.62
C GLY A 213 19.74 32.36 -41.89
N ILE A 214 18.82 33.28 -41.55
CA ILE A 214 17.72 33.78 -42.39
C ILE A 214 17.14 32.81 -43.45
N GLY A 215 15.85 32.48 -43.32
CA GLY A 215 15.12 31.83 -44.41
C GLY A 215 13.68 31.46 -44.13
N CYS A 216 12.86 32.37 -43.60
CA CYS A 216 11.41 32.24 -43.73
C CYS A 216 11.03 32.46 -45.20
N ALA A 217 10.64 31.41 -45.91
CA ALA A 217 9.89 31.54 -47.15
C ALA A 217 8.88 30.40 -47.28
N MET A 218 7.63 30.83 -47.30
CA MET A 218 6.41 30.09 -47.58
C MET A 218 6.49 29.33 -48.91
N LEU A 219 5.78 28.21 -49.02
CA LEU A 219 4.92 27.96 -50.18
C LEU A 219 3.94 26.82 -49.85
N GLY A 220 2.66 27.17 -49.72
CA GLY A 220 1.60 26.18 -49.77
C GLY A 220 1.37 25.71 -51.21
N TRP A 221 0.79 24.52 -51.37
CA TRP A 221 -0.38 24.35 -52.22
C TRP A 221 -1.04 23.01 -51.97
N LEU A 222 -2.37 23.08 -51.96
CA LEU A 222 -3.33 22.00 -51.86
C LEU A 222 -3.14 20.98 -52.99
N LEU A 223 -3.53 19.73 -52.76
CA LEU A 223 -4.45 19.02 -53.66
C LEU A 223 -5.02 17.78 -52.96
N ALA A 224 -6.33 17.84 -52.69
CA ALA A 224 -7.15 16.67 -52.42
C ALA A 224 -7.48 15.96 -53.74
N ARG A 225 -7.41 14.62 -53.78
CA ARG A 225 -8.39 13.83 -54.55
C ARG A 225 -8.46 12.35 -54.15
N ARG A 226 -9.70 11.96 -53.81
CA ARG A 226 -10.27 10.62 -53.68
C ARG A 226 -10.00 9.69 -54.88
N ARG A 227 -9.88 8.37 -54.62
CA ARG A 227 -10.74 7.25 -55.09
C ARG A 227 -10.05 5.91 -54.73
N ARG A 228 -10.61 5.07 -53.85
CA ARG A 228 -11.55 3.94 -54.10
C ARG A 228 -11.01 2.80 -54.99
N SER A 229 -10.85 1.64 -54.34
CA SER A 229 -11.16 0.27 -54.78
C SER A 229 -10.41 -0.33 -55.97
N ARG A 230 -9.59 -1.35 -55.68
CA ARG A 230 -9.84 -2.75 -56.07
C ARG A 230 -9.57 -3.65 -54.88
#